data_AF-A0A4S1FXY4-F1
#
_entry.id   AF-A0A4S1FXY4-F1
#
_cell.length_a   1.000
_cell.length_b   1.000
_cell.length_c   1.000
_cell.angle_alpha   90.00
_cell.angle_beta   90.00
_cell.angle_gamma   90.00
#
_symmetry.space_group_name_H-M   'P 1'
#
loop_
_entity.id
_entity.type
_entity.pdbx_description
1 polymer ?
#
loop_
_entity_poly.entity_id
_entity_poly.type
_entity_poly.pdbx_seq_one_letter_code
_entity_poly.pdbx_strand_id
1 'polypeptide(L)' 'MAEAPMNVAKFESKSHNNPDEVRTPAKTRVEVVRLPGYTLGRLNMEPGWRWSECVKPVVKTDSCQ' A
#
# COMPACT_ATOMS: atom_id res chain seq x y z
N MET A 1 -3.96 0.85 -29.67
CA MET A 1 -3.88 1.11 -28.22
C MET A 1 -2.97 2.31 -28.07
N ALA A 2 -3.51 3.50 -27.78
CA ALA A 2 -2.72 4.72 -27.68
C ALA A 2 -2.03 4.76 -26.31
N GLU A 3 -0.70 4.79 -26.29
CA GLU A 3 0.07 5.17 -25.10
C GLU A 3 -0.26 6.62 -24.76
N ALA A 4 -0.97 6.85 -23.67
CA ALA A 4 -1.11 8.19 -23.13
C ALA A 4 0.26 8.64 -22.60
N PRO A 5 0.77 9.83 -22.97
CA PRO A 5 2.01 10.32 -22.41
C PRO A 5 1.81 10.55 -20.90
N MET A 6 2.63 9.90 -20.07
CA MET A 6 2.74 10.24 -18.65
C MET A 6 3.29 11.66 -18.53
N ASN A 7 2.41 12.64 -18.35
CA ASN A 7 2.81 14.02 -18.14
C ASN A 7 3.04 14.26 -16.64
N VAL A 8 4.31 14.35 -16.22
CA VAL A 8 4.66 14.62 -14.81
C VAL A 8 4.55 16.12 -14.56
N ALA A 9 3.41 16.57 -14.04
CA ALA A 9 3.16 17.98 -13.73
C ALA A 9 3.98 18.49 -12.53
N LYS A 10 4.35 17.59 -11.59
CA LYS A 10 5.14 17.90 -10.40
C LYS A 10 5.89 16.67 -9.92
N PHE A 11 7.19 16.83 -9.65
CA PHE A 11 8.03 15.77 -9.12
C PHE A 11 8.04 15.83 -7.58
N GLU A 12 7.57 14.77 -6.93
CA GLU A 12 7.57 14.65 -5.47
C GLU A 12 8.10 13.29 -5.05
N SER A 13 8.77 13.25 -3.89
CA SER A 13 9.32 12.03 -3.32
C SER A 13 9.03 11.94 -1.83
N LYS A 14 8.62 10.76 -1.37
CA LYS A 14 8.54 10.42 0.05
C LYS A 14 9.25 9.09 0.31
N SER A 15 9.81 8.95 1.51
CA SER A 15 10.51 7.74 1.94
C SER A 15 9.63 6.87 2.81
N HIS A 16 9.61 5.57 2.54
CA HIS A 16 8.97 4.59 3.40
C HIS A 16 9.76 4.32 4.70
N ASN A 17 10.95 4.91 4.87
CA ASN A 17 11.69 4.86 6.13
C ASN A 17 11.06 5.75 7.21
N ASN A 18 10.27 6.75 6.81
CA ASN A 18 9.44 7.57 7.69
C ASN A 18 8.05 7.71 7.07
N PRO A 19 7.25 6.62 7.08
CA PRO A 19 5.96 6.58 6.41
C PRO A 19 4.94 7.48 7.12
N ASP A 20 3.91 7.91 6.38
CA ASP A 20 2.82 8.69 6.96
C ASP A 20 1.90 7.82 7.85
N GLU A 21 1.82 6.52 7.54
CA GLU A 21 0.99 5.55 8.27
C GLU A 21 1.63 4.16 8.20
N VAL A 22 1.59 3.42 9.31
CA VAL A 22 2.02 2.02 9.39
C VAL A 22 0.86 1.17 9.85
N ARG A 23 0.55 0.11 9.11
CA ARG A 23 -0.43 -0.92 9.47
C ARG A 23 0.29 -2.24 9.69
N THR A 24 -0.02 -2.93 10.78
CA THR A 24 0.60 -4.22 11.12
C THR A 24 -0.42 -5.34 11.35
N PRO A 25 -1.17 -5.77 10.31
CA PRO A 25 -1.93 -7.03 10.37
C PRO A 25 -1.00 -8.22 10.60
N ALA A 26 -1.54 -9.38 10.98
CA ALA A 26 -0.73 -10.57 11.21
C ALA A 26 0.14 -10.89 9.98
N LYS A 27 1.42 -11.24 10.18
CA LYS A 27 2.38 -11.57 9.11
C LYS A 27 2.55 -10.48 8.03
N THR A 28 2.13 -9.25 8.32
CA THR A 28 2.08 -8.16 7.34
C THR A 28 2.54 -6.86 7.96
N ARG A 29 3.41 -6.15 7.28
CA ARG A 29 3.70 -4.75 7.59
C ARG A 29 3.48 -3.90 6.35
N VAL A 30 2.50 -3.00 6.43
CA VAL A 30 2.16 -2.06 5.37
C VAL A 30 2.61 -0.68 5.79
N GLU A 31 3.48 -0.07 5.00
CA GLU A 31 3.88 1.32 5.16
C GLU A 31 3.23 2.14 4.06
N VAL A 32 2.54 3.21 4.43
CA VAL A 32 1.82 4.05 3.48
C VAL A 32 2.47 5.42 3.43
N VAL A 33 2.71 5.90 2.22
CA VAL A 33 3.07 7.29 1.94
C VAL A 33 2.00 7.90 1.03
N ARG A 34 1.58 9.11 1.37
CA ARG A 34 0.55 9.88 0.67
C ARG A 34 1.22 11.03 -0.05
N LEU A 35 1.13 11.02 -1.37
CA LEU A 35 1.52 12.11 -2.26
C LEU A 35 0.24 12.81 -2.74
N PRO A 36 0.31 14.06 -3.22
CA PRO A 36 -0.85 14.71 -3.82
C PRO A 36 -1.42 13.89 -4.98
N GLY A 37 -2.65 13.42 -4.83
CA GLY A 37 -3.35 12.60 -5.83
C GLY A 37 -2.99 11.10 -5.84
N TYR A 38 -2.04 10.65 -5.02
CA TYR A 38 -1.59 9.25 -5.01
C TYR A 38 -1.35 8.73 -3.59
N THR A 39 -1.71 7.48 -3.36
CA THR A 39 -1.34 6.76 -2.13
C THR A 39 -0.50 5.56 -2.53
N LEU A 40 0.71 5.45 -2.00
CA LEU A 40 1.60 4.33 -2.23
C LEU A 40 1.74 3.52 -0.95
N GLY A 41 1.61 2.21 -1.07
CA GLY A 41 1.81 1.26 0.04
C GLY A 41 2.98 0.33 -0.26
N ARG A 42 3.93 0.20 0.67
CA ARG A 42 4.94 -0.87 0.68
C ARG A 42 4.48 -1.97 1.62
N LEU A 43 4.19 -3.14 1.06
CA LEU A 43 3.77 -4.31 1.81
C LEU A 43 4.94 -5.28 1.98
N ASN A 44 5.28 -5.59 3.23
CA ASN A 44 6.16 -6.69 3.59
C ASN A 44 5.29 -7.80 4.15
N MET A 45 5.37 -8.98 3.55
CA MET A 45 4.56 -10.14 3.93
C MET A 45 5.50 -11.30 4.26
N GLU A 46 5.23 -11.95 5.39
CA GLU A 46 6.00 -13.12 5.82
C GLU A 46 5.53 -14.40 5.10
N PRO A 47 6.36 -15.45 5.01
CA PRO A 47 5.95 -16.74 4.48
C PRO A 47 4.68 -17.29 5.15
N GLY A 48 3.81 -17.91 4.34
CA GLY A 48 2.50 -18.39 4.82
C GLY A 48 1.49 -17.28 5.09
N TRP A 49 1.67 -16.11 4.49
CA TRP A 49 0.67 -15.05 4.47
C TRP A 49 -0.53 -15.42 3.61
N ARG A 50 -1.73 -15.12 4.12
CA ARG A 50 -2.98 -15.24 3.37
C ARG A 50 -3.92 -14.11 3.76
N TRP A 51 -4.43 -13.37 2.76
CA TRP A 51 -5.31 -12.22 3.00
C TRP A 51 -6.49 -12.52 3.93
N SER A 52 -7.18 -13.66 3.74
CA SER A 52 -8.35 -14.04 4.53
C SER A 52 -8.03 -14.35 6.00
N GLU A 53 -6.79 -14.69 6.32
CA GLU A 53 -6.34 -15.01 7.68
C GLU A 53 -5.68 -13.80 8.34
N CYS A 54 -4.92 -13.03 7.56
CA CYS A 54 -4.06 -11.96 8.05
C CYS A 54 -4.75 -10.59 8.04
N VAL A 55 -5.53 -10.29 7.01
CA VAL A 55 -6.05 -8.94 6.72
C VAL A 55 -7.57 -8.87 6.95
N LYS A 56 -8.33 -9.86 6.46
CA LYS A 56 -9.79 -9.93 6.62
C LYS A 56 -10.28 -9.68 8.05
N PRO A 57 -9.66 -10.25 9.12
CA PRO A 57 -10.10 -9.98 10.49
C PRO A 57 -9.98 -8.52 10.91
N VAL A 58 -9.04 -7.78 10.30
CA VAL A 58 -8.76 -6.37 10.59
C VAL A 58 -9.69 -5.44 9.79
N VAL A 59 -9.83 -5.69 8.48
CA VAL A 59 -10.57 -4.79 7.56
C VAL A 59 -12.05 -5.11 7.44
N LYS A 60 -12.48 -6.30 7.89
CA LYS A 60 -13.88 -6.75 7.90
C LYS A 60 -14.59 -6.69 6.54
N THR A 61 -13.84 -6.82 5.44
CA THR A 61 -14.39 -6.98 4.09
C THR A 61 -14.37 -8.45 3.67
N ASP A 62 -15.14 -8.81 2.64
CA ASP A 62 -15.17 -10.20 2.16
C ASP A 62 -14.00 -10.58 1.28
N SER A 63 -13.43 -9.60 0.57
CA SER A 63 -12.27 -9.76 -0.31
C SER A 63 -11.40 -8.49 -0.29
N CYS A 64 -10.23 -8.59 -0.91
CA CYS A 64 -9.38 -7.42 -1.17
C CYS A 64 -10.11 -6.48 -2.13
N GLN A 65 -10.21 -5.20 -1.75
CA GLN A 65 -10.83 -4.13 -2.52
C GLN A 65 -9.81 -3.05 -2.86
#